data_AF-A0A968TV62-F1
#
_entry.id   AF-A0A968TV62-F1
#
_cell.length_a   1.000
_cell.length_b   1.000
_cell.length_c   1.000
_cell.angle_alpha   90.00
_cell.angle_beta   90.00
_cell.angle_gamma   90.00
#
_symmetry.space_group_name_H-M   'P 1'
#
loop_
_entity.id
_entity.type
_entity.pdbx_description
1 polymer ?
#
loop_
_entity_poly.entity_id
_entity_poly.type
_entity_poly.pdbx_seq_one_letter_code
_entity_poly.pdbx_strand_id
1 'polypeptide(L)'
;MAIGLLWLAGLLALPRLPRLLHREQHRVGLLALIGTTAVVLLLIAQAKPATVTPAYADTSSTPLDREHPVPATTAADTAAPVAAAPVAAPLAQNGSPTMVSPPRISRELFARLLWDGIGGGGTSPAAPHADELYDIIVGYGLDPAIALAFFAQESQFCTTGMCISYDMKNWGGQRAAVNRTG
;
A
#
# COMPACT_ATOMS: atom_id res chain seq x y z
N MET A 1 -5.79 -60.81 13.30
CA MET A 1 -4.36 -60.61 12.93
C MET A 1 -4.09 -59.30 12.19
N ALA A 2 -5.03 -58.74 11.41
CA ALA A 2 -4.84 -57.49 10.67
C ALA A 2 -4.55 -56.25 11.54
N ILE A 3 -5.16 -56.14 12.72
CA ILE A 3 -4.98 -54.99 13.63
C ILE A 3 -3.55 -54.94 14.19
N GLY A 4 -2.95 -56.09 14.52
CA GLY A 4 -1.58 -56.15 15.03
C GLY A 4 -0.54 -55.70 14.01
N LEU A 5 -0.77 -56.01 12.73
CA LEU A 5 0.10 -55.57 11.63
C LEU A 5 -0.01 -54.06 11.38
N LEU A 6 -1.18 -53.46 11.56
CA LEU A 6 -1.39 -52.02 11.45
C LEU A 6 -0.62 -51.26 12.54
N TRP A 7 -0.67 -51.74 13.79
CA TRP A 7 0.06 -51.15 14.91
C TRP A 7 1.58 -51.30 14.76
N LEU A 8 2.06 -52.47 14.32
CA LEU A 8 3.47 -52.70 14.07
C LEU A 8 4.02 -51.78 12.95
N ALA A 9 3.25 -51.60 11.88
CA ALA A 9 3.61 -50.70 10.78
C ALA A 9 3.67 -49.23 11.23
N GLY A 10 2.73 -48.78 12.06
CA GLY A 10 2.75 -47.44 12.66
C GLY A 10 3.96 -47.20 13.56
N LEU A 11 4.31 -48.19 14.40
CA LEU A 11 5.46 -48.10 15.31
C LEU A 11 6.80 -48.05 14.56
N LEU A 12 6.91 -48.79 13.45
CA LEU A 12 8.08 -48.78 12.56
C LEU A 12 8.21 -47.49 11.74
N ALA A 13 7.12 -46.75 11.54
CA ALA A 13 7.11 -45.48 10.81
C ALA A 13 7.49 -44.27 11.68
N LEU A 14 7.24 -44.31 13.00
CA LEU A 14 7.55 -43.23 13.95
C LEU A 14 9.01 -42.71 13.87
N PRO A 15 10.06 -43.55 13.83
CA PRO A 15 11.43 -43.07 13.79
C PRO A 15 11.85 -42.50 12.42
N ARG A 16 11.08 -42.75 11.35
CA ARG A 16 11.33 -42.22 10.01
C ARG A 16 10.63 -40.86 9.77
N LEU A 17 9.64 -40.54 10.58
CA LEU A 17 8.91 -39.27 10.57
C LEU A 17 9.82 -38.02 10.63
N PRO A 18 10.83 -37.92 11.53
CA PRO A 18 11.66 -36.71 11.62
C PRO A 18 12.57 -36.50 10.40
N ARG A 19 12.91 -37.56 9.65
CA ARG A 19 13.69 -37.46 8.40
C ARG A 19 12.84 -37.04 7.21
N LEU A 20 11.57 -37.45 7.16
CA LEU A 20 10.60 -36.99 6.15
C LEU A 20 10.22 -35.52 6.39
N LEU A 21 10.04 -35.14 7.66
CA LEU A 21 9.79 -33.76 8.06
C LEU A 21 10.97 -32.83 7.80
N HIS A 22 12.23 -33.32 7.85
CA HIS A 22 13.42 -32.52 7.55
C HIS A 22 13.46 -31.98 6.10
N ARG A 23 12.90 -32.73 5.15
CA ARG A 23 12.89 -32.32 3.73
C ARG A 23 11.80 -31.30 3.41
N GLU A 24 10.77 -31.21 4.24
CA GLU A 24 9.64 -30.30 4.07
C GLU A 24 9.44 -29.32 5.24
N GLN A 25 10.50 -29.04 6.02
CA GLN A 25 10.43 -28.14 7.18
C GLN A 25 9.84 -26.77 6.83
N HIS A 26 10.09 -26.27 5.61
CA HIS A 26 9.51 -25.01 5.15
C HIS A 26 7.99 -25.08 4.98
N ARG A 27 7.43 -26.21 4.52
CA ARG A 27 5.98 -26.37 4.33
C ARG A 27 5.28 -26.58 5.67
N VAL A 28 5.86 -27.38 6.55
CA VAL A 28 5.32 -27.62 7.89
C VAL A 28 5.42 -26.35 8.74
N GLY A 29 6.51 -25.61 8.65
CA GLY A 29 6.68 -24.30 9.29
C GLY A 29 5.66 -23.28 8.79
N LEU A 30 5.42 -23.23 7.47
CA LEU A 30 4.41 -22.34 6.87
C LEU A 30 2.99 -22.71 7.32
N LEU A 31 2.62 -23.99 7.32
CA LEU A 31 1.30 -24.44 7.78
C LEU A 31 1.10 -24.19 9.28
N ALA A 32 2.14 -24.41 10.10
CA ALA A 32 2.08 -24.09 11.53
C ALA A 32 1.91 -22.58 11.76
N LEU A 33 2.62 -21.74 10.99
CA LEU A 33 2.48 -20.28 11.04
C LEU A 33 1.07 -19.82 10.61
N ILE A 34 0.53 -20.39 9.52
CA ILE A 34 -0.84 -20.09 9.06
C ILE A 34 -1.85 -20.53 10.12
N GLY A 35 -1.66 -21.72 10.71
CA GLY A 35 -2.53 -22.22 11.77
C GLY A 35 -2.51 -21.34 13.01
N THR A 36 -1.34 -20.93 13.50
CA THR A 36 -1.22 -20.07 14.68
C THR A 36 -1.78 -18.67 14.42
N THR A 37 -1.49 -18.07 13.26
CA THR A 37 -2.04 -16.76 12.88
C THR A 37 -3.57 -16.78 12.77
N ALA A 38 -4.15 -17.82 12.15
CA ALA A 38 -5.61 -17.97 12.07
C ALA A 38 -6.26 -18.11 13.45
N VAL A 39 -5.65 -18.88 14.37
CA VAL A 39 -6.15 -19.01 15.75
C VAL A 39 -6.07 -17.69 16.51
N VAL A 40 -4.97 -16.93 16.38
CA VAL A 40 -4.84 -15.61 17.01
C VAL A 40 -5.88 -14.64 16.47
N LEU A 41 -6.08 -14.58 15.15
CA LEU A 41 -7.12 -13.74 14.54
C LEU A 41 -8.52 -14.12 15.02
N LEU A 42 -8.81 -15.42 15.14
CA LEU A 42 -10.08 -15.89 15.68
C LEU A 42 -10.26 -15.46 17.14
N LEU A 43 -9.22 -15.54 17.98
CA LEU A 43 -9.29 -15.07 19.36
C LEU A 43 -9.50 -13.55 19.46
N ILE A 44 -8.86 -12.77 18.59
CA ILE A 44 -9.07 -11.31 18.50
C ILE A 44 -10.50 -11.00 18.07
N ALA A 45 -11.04 -11.72 17.09
CA ALA A 45 -12.42 -11.52 16.63
C ALA A 45 -13.48 -11.85 17.70
N GLN A 46 -13.18 -12.77 18.62
CA GLN A 46 -14.05 -13.11 19.74
C GLN A 46 -13.92 -12.17 20.94
N ALA A 47 -12.95 -11.24 20.92
CA ALA A 47 -12.85 -10.21 21.93
C ALA A 47 -14.01 -9.22 21.77
N LYS A 48 -14.91 -9.18 22.76
CA LYS A 48 -15.99 -8.19 22.84
C LYS A 48 -15.37 -6.79 22.75
N PRO A 49 -15.76 -5.94 21.79
CA PRO A 49 -15.20 -4.60 21.69
C PRO A 49 -15.55 -3.85 22.97
N ALA A 50 -14.52 -3.36 23.66
CA ALA A 50 -14.71 -2.43 24.77
C ALA A 50 -15.36 -1.18 24.18
N THR A 51 -16.54 -0.82 24.67
CA THR A 51 -17.19 0.44 24.36
C THR A 51 -16.27 1.56 24.85
N VAL A 52 -15.45 2.09 23.95
CA VAL A 52 -14.68 3.30 24.20
C VAL A 52 -15.67 4.45 24.10
N THR A 53 -16.13 4.95 25.24
CA THR A 53 -16.83 6.23 25.33
C THR A 53 -15.83 7.32 24.96
N PRO A 54 -15.98 8.03 23.84
CA PRO A 54 -15.11 9.15 23.54
C PRO A 54 -15.42 10.27 24.53
N ALA A 55 -14.50 10.52 25.47
CA ALA A 55 -14.45 11.78 26.18
C ALA A 55 -13.98 12.84 25.19
N TYR A 56 -14.93 13.57 24.61
CA TYR A 56 -14.68 14.75 23.80
C TYR A 56 -14.05 15.81 24.71
N ALA A 57 -12.72 15.89 24.68
CA ALA A 57 -11.98 16.98 25.30
C ALA A 57 -12.12 18.20 24.40
N ASP A 58 -12.90 19.15 24.90
CA ASP A 58 -13.05 20.50 24.39
C ASP A 58 -11.75 21.27 24.64
N THR A 59 -10.99 21.54 23.57
CA THR A 59 -9.88 22.50 23.59
C THR A 59 -10.07 23.48 22.45
N SER A 60 -10.86 24.51 22.75
CA SER A 60 -10.56 25.92 22.52
C SER A 60 -9.59 26.23 21.36
N SER A 61 -10.20 26.71 20.29
CA SER A 61 -9.68 27.54 19.22
C SER A 61 -8.54 28.50 19.59
N THR A 62 -7.44 28.44 18.84
CA THR A 62 -6.55 29.58 18.61
C THR A 62 -6.57 29.90 17.12
N PRO A 63 -7.09 31.06 16.68
CA PRO A 63 -7.03 31.49 15.29
C PRO A 63 -5.59 31.89 14.96
N LEU A 64 -4.98 31.26 13.96
CA LEU A 64 -3.70 31.69 13.43
C LEU A 64 -3.96 32.29 12.05
N ASP A 65 -4.34 33.56 12.07
CA ASP A 65 -4.27 34.46 10.92
C ASP A 65 -2.83 34.43 10.38
N ARG A 66 -2.66 33.87 9.19
CA ARG A 66 -1.55 34.21 8.32
C ARG A 66 -2.00 34.13 6.88
N GLU A 67 -2.51 35.26 6.39
CA GLU A 67 -2.57 35.54 4.97
C GLU A 67 -1.18 35.31 4.35
N HIS A 68 -1.13 34.51 3.29
CA HIS A 68 -0.07 34.56 2.31
C HIS A 68 -0.73 34.78 0.93
N PRO A 69 -0.30 35.80 0.18
CA PRO A 69 -0.94 36.19 -1.06
C PRO A 69 -0.61 35.17 -2.16
N VAL A 70 -1.67 34.67 -2.80
CA VAL A 70 -1.60 33.92 -4.06
C VAL A 70 -1.32 34.91 -5.19
N PRO A 71 -0.25 34.78 -5.99
CA PRO A 71 -0.20 35.49 -7.25
C PRO A 71 -1.13 34.80 -8.25
N ALA A 72 -2.16 35.53 -8.66
CA ALA A 72 -2.95 35.22 -9.84
C ALA A 72 -2.06 35.41 -11.09
N THR A 73 -1.98 34.38 -11.93
CA THR A 73 -1.56 34.54 -13.33
C THR A 73 -2.63 33.96 -14.23
N THR A 74 -3.19 34.89 -15.00
CA THR A 74 -4.17 34.75 -16.07
C THR A 74 -3.70 33.81 -17.19
N ALA A 75 -4.66 33.10 -17.78
CA ALA A 75 -4.50 32.27 -18.97
C ALA A 75 -4.05 33.06 -20.21
N ALA A 76 -3.20 32.44 -21.04
CA ALA A 76 -3.11 32.73 -22.47
C ALA A 76 -2.63 31.48 -23.23
N ASP A 77 -3.60 30.89 -23.92
CA ASP A 77 -3.56 30.28 -25.26
C ASP A 77 -2.20 30.15 -25.97
N THR A 78 -1.82 28.92 -26.35
CA THR A 78 -1.22 28.57 -27.64
C THR A 78 -1.23 27.04 -27.77
N ALA A 79 -2.10 26.53 -28.64
CA ALA A 79 -2.00 25.18 -29.17
C ALA A 79 -0.77 25.06 -30.10
N ALA A 80 0.16 24.16 -29.76
CA ALA A 80 1.25 23.70 -30.62
C ALA A 80 1.61 22.24 -30.24
N PRO A 81 2.21 21.46 -31.15
CA PRO A 81 1.71 20.15 -31.56
C PRO A 81 2.04 19.02 -30.58
N VAL A 82 1.24 17.95 -30.70
CA VAL A 82 1.43 16.63 -30.10
C VAL A 82 2.82 16.09 -30.47
N ALA A 83 3.84 16.48 -29.70
CA ALA A 83 5.13 15.83 -29.73
C ALA A 83 5.00 14.52 -28.96
N ALA A 84 5.13 13.41 -29.69
CA ALA A 84 5.10 12.06 -29.16
C ALA A 84 5.91 11.97 -27.87
N ALA A 85 5.23 11.58 -26.77
CA ALA A 85 5.88 11.18 -25.55
C ALA A 85 6.99 10.16 -25.90
N PRO A 86 8.23 10.33 -25.38
CA PRO A 86 9.27 9.37 -25.66
C PRO A 86 8.80 8.01 -25.17
N VAL A 87 8.81 7.04 -26.08
CA VAL A 87 8.63 5.62 -25.80
C VAL A 87 9.47 5.29 -24.58
N ALA A 88 8.82 4.73 -23.55
CA ALA A 88 9.42 4.35 -22.28
C ALA A 88 10.83 3.79 -22.50
N ALA A 89 11.84 4.52 -22.01
CA ALA A 89 13.19 3.99 -21.96
C ALA A 89 13.15 2.66 -21.19
N PRO A 90 13.89 1.62 -21.63
CA PRO A 90 13.98 0.39 -20.88
C PRO A 90 14.42 0.74 -19.46
N LEU A 91 13.66 0.29 -18.45
CA LEU A 91 13.97 0.47 -17.03
C LEU A 91 15.44 0.11 -16.81
N ALA A 92 16.32 1.11 -16.72
CA ALA A 92 17.73 0.89 -16.45
C ALA A 92 17.84 0.40 -15.01
N GLN A 93 17.86 -0.92 -14.82
CA GLN A 93 17.87 -1.60 -13.52
C GLN A 93 19.28 -1.72 -12.90
N ASN A 94 20.28 -1.02 -13.42
CA ASN A 94 21.69 -1.29 -13.09
C ASN A 94 22.31 -0.30 -12.09
N GLY A 95 21.50 0.47 -11.34
CA GLY A 95 21.98 1.41 -10.33
C GLY A 95 21.16 1.33 -9.04
N SER A 96 21.80 1.58 -7.90
CA SER A 96 21.10 1.74 -6.61
C SER A 96 19.97 2.76 -6.77
N PRO A 97 18.74 2.49 -6.30
CA PRO A 97 17.64 3.43 -6.43
C PRO A 97 17.94 4.66 -5.57
N THR A 98 18.38 5.74 -6.21
CA THR A 98 18.49 7.05 -5.57
C THR A 98 17.09 7.66 -5.55
N MET A 99 16.59 8.07 -4.38
CA MET A 99 15.27 8.68 -4.25
C MET A 99 15.10 9.91 -5.14
N VAL A 100 16.17 10.71 -5.26
CA VAL A 100 16.25 11.84 -6.19
C VAL A 100 16.78 11.32 -7.53
N SER A 101 15.91 11.24 -8.53
CA SER A 101 16.27 10.84 -9.89
C SER A 101 15.23 11.33 -10.91
N PRO A 102 15.59 11.42 -12.20
CA PRO A 102 14.63 11.76 -13.24
C PRO A 102 13.47 10.77 -13.29
N PRO A 103 12.25 11.21 -13.69
CA PRO A 103 11.09 10.32 -13.77
C PRO A 103 11.33 9.13 -14.71
N ARG A 104 11.19 7.90 -14.18
CA ARG A 104 11.36 6.67 -14.97
C ARG A 104 10.06 6.16 -15.58
N ILE A 105 8.92 6.64 -15.11
CA ILE A 105 7.58 6.35 -15.66
C ILE A 105 6.91 7.64 -16.08
N SER A 106 6.06 7.58 -17.11
CA SER A 106 5.30 8.74 -17.55
C SER A 106 4.14 9.04 -16.61
N ARG A 107 3.59 10.26 -16.72
CA ARG A 107 2.37 10.68 -16.00
C ARG A 107 1.19 9.77 -16.31
N GLU A 108 0.99 9.44 -17.58
CA GLU A 108 -0.12 8.60 -18.03
C GLU A 108 0.00 7.18 -17.50
N LEU A 109 1.23 6.63 -17.44
CA LEU A 109 1.47 5.33 -16.83
C LEU A 109 1.22 5.38 -15.32
N PHE A 110 1.69 6.42 -14.64
CA PHE A 110 1.44 6.61 -13.20
C PHE A 110 -0.07 6.67 -12.89
N ALA A 111 -0.83 7.50 -13.61
CA ALA A 111 -2.27 7.60 -13.45
C ALA A 111 -2.99 6.28 -13.73
N ARG A 112 -2.60 5.59 -14.81
CA ARG A 112 -3.14 4.27 -15.16
C ARG A 112 -2.92 3.25 -14.06
N LEU A 113 -1.72 3.20 -13.47
CA LEU A 113 -1.40 2.28 -12.38
C LEU A 113 -2.24 2.55 -11.12
N LEU A 114 -2.64 3.80 -10.86
CA LEU A 114 -3.55 4.12 -9.76
C LEU A 114 -5.01 3.73 -10.07
N TRP A 115 -5.45 3.91 -11.33
CA TRP A 115 -6.80 3.54 -11.75
C TRP A 115 -7.02 2.02 -11.81
N ASP A 116 -6.05 1.31 -12.39
CA ASP A 116 -6.10 -0.14 -12.58
C ASP A 116 -5.78 -0.88 -11.26
N GLY A 117 -4.98 -0.26 -10.39
CA GLY A 117 -4.37 -0.89 -9.23
C GLY A 117 -3.25 -1.86 -9.62
N ILE A 118 -2.22 -2.00 -8.78
CA ILE A 118 -1.18 -3.01 -8.99
C ILE A 118 -1.49 -4.25 -8.15
N GLY A 119 -1.42 -5.43 -8.75
CA GLY A 119 -1.54 -6.70 -8.03
C GLY A 119 -2.95 -7.08 -7.58
N GLY A 120 -3.99 -6.48 -8.17
CA GLY A 120 -5.39 -6.81 -7.87
C GLY A 120 -6.03 -6.00 -6.74
N GLY A 121 -5.37 -4.93 -6.27
CA GLY A 121 -5.89 -4.05 -5.20
C GLY A 121 -7.10 -3.18 -5.58
N GLY A 122 -7.49 -3.14 -6.86
CA GLY A 122 -8.56 -2.28 -7.36
C GLY A 122 -8.14 -0.81 -7.47
N THR A 123 -9.09 0.03 -7.88
CA THR A 123 -8.86 1.47 -8.09
C THR A 123 -8.45 2.17 -6.79
N SER A 124 -7.32 2.85 -6.81
CA SER A 124 -6.84 3.65 -5.68
C SER A 124 -7.78 4.84 -5.43
N PRO A 125 -8.11 5.16 -4.17
CA PRO A 125 -8.78 6.42 -3.81
C PRO A 125 -8.01 7.67 -4.25
N ALA A 126 -6.70 7.56 -4.48
CA ALA A 126 -5.85 8.64 -4.98
C ALA A 126 -5.91 8.80 -6.50
N ALA A 127 -6.51 7.87 -7.25
CA ALA A 127 -6.53 7.87 -8.71
C ALA A 127 -7.11 9.16 -9.34
N PRO A 128 -8.16 9.81 -8.78
CA PRO A 128 -8.65 11.09 -9.29
C PRO A 128 -7.66 12.25 -9.17
N HIS A 129 -6.62 12.10 -8.34
CA HIS A 129 -5.60 13.11 -8.06
C HIS A 129 -4.24 12.77 -8.67
N ALA A 130 -4.19 11.80 -9.59
CA ALA A 130 -2.94 11.26 -10.13
C ALA A 130 -2.03 12.34 -10.72
N ASP A 131 -2.58 13.30 -11.46
CA ASP A 131 -1.80 14.37 -12.09
C ASP A 131 -1.16 15.31 -11.06
N GLU A 132 -1.94 15.78 -10.09
CA GLU A 132 -1.44 16.63 -8.98
C GLU A 132 -0.34 15.90 -8.20
N LEU A 133 -0.54 14.62 -7.91
CA LEU A 133 0.43 13.79 -7.19
C LEU A 133 1.74 13.63 -7.98
N TYR A 134 1.63 13.38 -9.29
CA TYR A 134 2.79 13.27 -10.17
C TYR A 134 3.60 14.58 -10.16
N ASP A 135 2.93 15.72 -10.29
CA ASP A 135 3.57 17.04 -10.28
C ASP A 135 4.28 17.32 -8.95
N ILE A 136 3.66 17.00 -7.83
CA ILE A 136 4.29 17.14 -6.51
C ILE A 136 5.57 16.31 -6.42
N ILE A 137 5.50 15.04 -6.82
CA ILE A 137 6.65 14.12 -6.76
C ILE A 137 7.81 14.64 -7.60
N VAL A 138 7.54 15.02 -8.86
CA VAL A 138 8.57 15.56 -9.76
C VAL A 138 9.07 16.91 -9.28
N GLY A 139 8.23 17.75 -8.70
CA GLY A 139 8.61 19.04 -8.12
C GLY A 139 9.61 18.92 -6.97
N TYR A 140 9.57 17.82 -6.21
CA TYR A 140 10.59 17.49 -5.21
C TYR A 140 11.84 16.80 -5.78
N GLY A 141 11.91 16.62 -7.11
CA GLY A 141 12.99 15.89 -7.78
C GLY A 141 12.98 14.38 -7.51
N LEU A 142 11.85 13.85 -7.02
CA LEU A 142 11.69 12.43 -6.73
C LEU A 142 11.23 11.68 -7.98
N ASP A 143 11.61 10.42 -8.08
CA ASP A 143 11.13 9.56 -9.16
C ASP A 143 9.74 8.98 -8.84
N PRO A 144 8.72 9.23 -9.69
CA PRO A 144 7.38 8.68 -9.53
C PRO A 144 7.34 7.15 -9.43
N ALA A 145 8.27 6.42 -10.05
CA ALA A 145 8.31 4.97 -9.92
C ALA A 145 8.70 4.52 -8.50
N ILE A 146 9.65 5.21 -7.86
CA ILE A 146 10.03 4.96 -6.46
C ILE A 146 8.88 5.35 -5.54
N ALA A 147 8.29 6.53 -5.76
CA ALA A 147 7.15 7.00 -4.98
C ALA A 147 5.97 6.02 -5.03
N LEU A 148 5.67 5.50 -6.22
CA LEU A 148 4.62 4.49 -6.42
C LEU A 148 4.94 3.18 -5.67
N ALA A 149 6.20 2.74 -5.66
CA ALA A 149 6.61 1.53 -4.94
C ALA A 149 6.45 1.68 -3.41
N PHE A 150 6.83 2.83 -2.84
CA PHE A 150 6.54 3.12 -1.43
C PHE A 150 5.04 3.17 -1.17
N PHE A 151 4.29 3.83 -2.04
CA PHE A 151 2.84 3.95 -1.88
C PHE A 151 2.14 2.58 -1.88
N ALA A 152 2.60 1.66 -2.74
CA ALA A 152 2.18 0.27 -2.75
C ALA A 152 2.54 -0.43 -1.42
N GLN A 153 3.78 -0.31 -0.97
CA GLN A 153 4.28 -1.00 0.22
C GLN A 153 3.61 -0.53 1.51
N GLU A 154 3.44 0.78 1.68
CA GLU A 154 2.97 1.39 2.93
C GLU A 154 1.44 1.34 3.09
N SER A 155 0.68 1.37 1.99
CA SER A 155 -0.78 1.53 2.06
C SER A 155 -1.58 0.69 1.07
N GLN A 156 -0.91 -0.10 0.22
CA GLN A 156 -1.54 -0.78 -0.92
C GLN A 156 -2.35 0.21 -1.77
N PHE A 157 -1.75 1.35 -2.13
CA PHE A 157 -2.40 2.43 -2.88
C PHE A 157 -3.64 3.01 -2.20
N CYS A 158 -3.57 3.27 -0.89
CA CYS A 158 -4.70 3.72 -0.07
C CYS A 158 -5.90 2.75 0.00
N THR A 159 -5.79 1.49 -0.43
CA THR A 159 -6.93 0.55 -0.38
C THR A 159 -7.08 -0.12 0.99
N THR A 160 -6.12 0.07 1.89
CA THR A 160 -6.10 -0.55 3.23
C THR A 160 -5.71 0.45 4.34
N GLY A 161 -5.85 0.01 5.59
CA GLY A 161 -5.32 0.71 6.76
C GLY A 161 -5.97 2.07 7.07
N MET A 162 -5.14 3.02 7.51
CA MET A 162 -5.59 4.37 7.90
C MET A 162 -6.09 5.18 6.69
N CYS A 163 -5.56 4.91 5.49
CA CYS A 163 -5.92 5.69 4.32
C CYS A 163 -7.39 5.51 3.94
N ILE A 164 -7.91 4.27 3.97
CA ILE A 164 -9.33 4.03 3.72
C ILE A 164 -10.21 4.46 4.90
N SER A 165 -9.73 4.31 6.14
CA SER A 165 -10.48 4.67 7.36
C SER A 165 -10.73 6.17 7.50
N TYR A 166 -9.88 7.01 6.90
CA TYR A 166 -9.92 8.47 7.03
C TYR A 166 -10.09 9.19 5.67
N ASP A 167 -10.49 8.48 4.61
CA ASP A 167 -10.64 8.99 3.24
C ASP A 167 -9.43 9.81 2.77
N MET A 168 -8.24 9.26 2.98
CA MET A 168 -7.00 9.93 2.63
C MET A 168 -6.70 9.75 1.14
N LYS A 169 -6.56 10.87 0.42
CA LYS A 169 -6.40 10.90 -1.04
C LYS A 169 -4.97 11.17 -1.51
N ASN A 170 -3.97 10.85 -0.70
CA ASN A 170 -2.57 11.07 -1.06
C ASN A 170 -1.63 9.94 -0.63
N TRP A 171 -0.48 9.89 -1.29
CA TRP A 171 0.55 8.86 -1.14
C TRP A 171 1.20 8.73 0.24
N GLY A 172 1.09 9.76 1.10
CA GLY A 172 1.71 9.79 2.42
C GLY A 172 0.73 9.66 3.58
N GLY A 173 -0.57 9.49 3.31
CA GLY A 173 -1.61 9.50 4.34
C GLY A 173 -1.72 10.84 5.10
N GLN A 174 -1.27 11.96 4.50
CA GLN A 174 -1.16 13.25 5.20
C GLN A 174 -2.33 14.21 4.96
N ARG A 175 -3.23 13.91 4.02
CA ARG A 175 -4.45 14.69 3.79
C ARG A 175 -5.64 13.86 4.24
N ALA A 176 -6.17 14.15 5.43
CA ALA A 176 -7.53 13.76 5.75
C ALA A 176 -8.50 14.46 4.78
N ALA A 177 -9.63 13.82 4.45
CA ALA A 177 -10.70 14.51 3.75
C ALA A 177 -11.12 15.74 4.57
N VAL A 178 -10.97 16.94 4.00
CA VAL A 178 -11.56 18.14 4.58
C VAL A 178 -13.08 17.97 4.44
N ASN A 179 -13.75 17.60 5.53
CA ASN A 179 -15.21 17.65 5.61
C ASN A 179 -15.63 19.12 5.47
N ARG A 180 -15.96 19.55 4.25
CA ARG A 180 -16.77 20.75 4.01
C ARG A 180 -18.22 20.40 4.32
N THR A 181 -18.57 20.34 5.59
CA THR A 181 -19.96 20.52 6.00
C THR A 181 -20.29 22.00 5.83
N GLY A 182 -21.09 22.32 4.80
CA GLY A 182 -21.76 23.62 4.66
C GLY A 182 -22.92 23.77 5.63
#